data_AF-A0A969AKS6-F1
#
_entry.id   AF-A0A969AKS6-F1
#
_cell.length_a   1.000
_cell.length_b   1.000
_cell.length_c   1.000
_cell.angle_alpha   90.00
_cell.angle_beta   90.00
_cell.angle_gamma   90.00
#
_symmetry.space_group_name_H-M   'P 1'
#
loop_
_entity.id
_entity.type
_entity.pdbx_description
1 polymer ?
#
loop_
_entity_poly.entity_id
_entity_poly.type
_entity_poly.pdbx_seq_one_letter_code
_entity_poly.pdbx_strand_id
1 'polypeptide(L)'
;MFQLLHVLLWRLLQSLHPLLVPSCFIAAWGLVILGLWSVWVAARDALHRAQQMHQVPCATCRYFSGDRHLKCPVHPYQALSEAAIGCTDFESADPLQRYSDASR
;
A
#
# COMPACT_ATOMS: atom_id res chain seq x y z
N MET A 1 -35.69 48.55 -18.27
CA MET A 1 -34.84 47.91 -17.23
C MET A 1 -34.66 46.41 -17.46
N PHE A 2 -35.71 45.63 -17.69
CA PHE A 2 -35.63 44.18 -17.95
C PHE A 2 -34.80 43.76 -19.18
N GLN A 3 -34.82 44.54 -20.27
CA GLN A 3 -34.03 44.22 -21.47
C GLN A 3 -32.52 44.40 -21.27
N LEU A 4 -32.10 45.42 -20.52
CA LEU A 4 -30.69 45.62 -20.17
C LEU A 4 -30.18 44.51 -19.24
N LEU A 5 -31.01 44.09 -18.28
CA LEU A 5 -30.72 42.95 -17.41
C LEU A 5 -30.52 41.66 -18.23
N HIS A 6 -31.38 41.40 -19.21
CA HIS A 6 -31.29 40.22 -20.07
C HIS A 6 -30.03 40.24 -20.95
N VAL A 7 -29.67 41.39 -21.53
CA VAL A 7 -28.44 41.54 -22.33
C VAL A 7 -27.19 41.36 -21.46
N LEU A 8 -27.19 41.89 -20.24
CA LEU A 8 -26.08 41.71 -19.29
C LEU A 8 -25.94 40.25 -18.86
N LEU A 9 -27.04 39.56 -18.56
CA LEU A 9 -27.04 38.13 -18.20
C LEU A 9 -26.52 37.27 -19.37
N TRP A 10 -26.97 37.55 -20.59
CA TRP A 10 -26.52 36.87 -21.80
C TRP A 10 -25.01 37.03 -22.03
N ARG A 11 -24.49 38.25 -21.86
CA ARG A 11 -23.05 38.55 -21.96
C ARG A 11 -22.21 37.82 -20.91
N LEU A 12 -22.72 37.72 -19.68
CA LEU A 12 -22.08 36.99 -18.59
C LEU A 12 -22.01 35.49 -18.88
N LEU A 13 -23.12 34.88 -19.33
CA LEU A 13 -23.13 33.47 -19.72
C LEU A 13 -22.15 33.19 -20.87
N GLN A 14 -22.12 34.05 -21.88
CA GLN A 14 -21.23 33.89 -23.04
C GLN A 14 -19.74 34.01 -22.67
N SER A 15 -19.43 34.76 -21.60
CA SER A 15 -18.06 34.91 -21.09
C SER A 15 -17.62 33.74 -20.20
N LEU A 16 -18.57 33.09 -19.51
CA LEU A 16 -18.32 31.92 -18.67
C LEU A 16 -18.18 30.61 -19.48
N HIS A 17 -18.93 30.49 -20.57
CA HIS A 17 -18.94 29.31 -21.43
C HIS A 17 -17.54 28.85 -21.91
N PRO A 18 -16.63 29.74 -22.40
CA PRO A 18 -15.30 29.32 -22.84
C PRO A 18 -14.36 28.89 -21.70
N LEU A 19 -14.65 29.25 -20.44
CA LEU A 19 -13.86 28.86 -19.27
C LEU A 19 -14.30 27.50 -18.71
N LEU A 20 -15.56 27.12 -18.92
CA LEU A 20 -16.11 25.86 -18.44
C LEU A 20 -15.43 24.64 -19.08
N VAL A 21 -15.16 24.71 -20.39
CA VAL A 21 -14.53 23.61 -21.15
C VAL A 21 -13.14 23.25 -20.62
N PRO A 22 -12.16 24.18 -20.52
CA PRO A 22 -10.83 23.86 -19.98
C PRO A 22 -10.89 23.44 -18.50
N SER A 23 -11.78 24.04 -17.70
CA SER A 23 -11.94 23.65 -16.29
C SER A 23 -12.43 22.21 -16.13
N CYS A 24 -13.35 21.76 -16.97
CA CYS A 24 -13.88 20.39 -16.95
C CYS A 24 -12.79 19.38 -17.34
N PHE A 25 -11.99 19.71 -18.36
CA PHE A 25 -10.83 18.89 -18.74
C PHE A 25 -9.83 18.77 -17.58
N ILE A 26 -9.44 19.89 -16.95
CA ILE A 26 -8.50 19.85 -15.82
C ILE A 26 -9.07 19.03 -14.66
N ALA A 27 -10.36 19.20 -14.34
CA ALA A 27 -11.01 18.44 -13.28
C ALA A 27 -11.05 16.93 -13.60
N ALA A 28 -11.44 16.56 -14.83
CA ALA A 28 -11.48 15.17 -15.26
C ALA A 28 -10.09 14.52 -15.19
N TRP A 29 -9.07 15.18 -15.74
CA TRP A 29 -7.69 14.70 -15.67
C TRP A 29 -7.16 14.66 -14.23
N GLY A 30 -7.51 15.66 -13.40
CA GLY A 30 -7.16 15.68 -11.98
C GLY A 30 -7.72 14.47 -11.22
N LEU A 31 -8.99 14.13 -11.46
CA LEU A 31 -9.62 12.94 -10.87
C LEU A 31 -8.96 11.64 -11.36
N VAL A 32 -8.63 11.54 -12.65
CA VAL A 32 -7.93 10.36 -13.19
C VAL A 32 -6.55 10.21 -12.57
N ILE A 33 -5.78 11.30 -12.47
CA ILE A 33 -4.43 11.30 -11.86
C ILE A 33 -4.52 10.94 -10.38
N LEU A 34 -5.48 11.51 -9.63
CA LEU A 34 -5.69 11.17 -8.22
C LEU A 34 -6.09 9.70 -8.05
N GLY A 35 -6.96 9.18 -8.92
CA GLY A 35 -7.33 7.77 -8.95
C GLY A 35 -6.11 6.87 -9.15
N LEU A 36 -5.33 7.12 -10.21
CA LEU A 36 -4.10 6.38 -10.48
C LEU A 36 -3.09 6.48 -9.35
N TRP A 37 -2.94 7.66 -8.74
CA TRP A 37 -2.03 7.87 -7.61
C TRP A 37 -2.45 7.05 -6.39
N SER A 38 -3.74 7.05 -6.04
CA SER A 38 -4.25 6.28 -4.90
C SER A 38 -4.02 4.77 -5.08
N VAL A 39 -4.29 4.26 -6.29
CA VAL A 39 -4.04 2.85 -6.63
C VAL A 39 -2.54 2.54 -6.57
N TRP A 40 -1.70 3.44 -7.07
CA TRP A 40 -0.25 3.27 -7.06
C TRP A 40 0.32 3.25 -5.64
N VAL A 41 -0.13 4.16 -4.78
CA VAL A 41 0.27 4.19 -3.36
C VAL A 41 -0.20 2.92 -2.66
N ALA A 42 -1.46 2.53 -2.83
CA ALA A 42 -1.98 1.30 -2.24
C ALA A 42 -1.24 0.05 -2.74
N ALA A 43 -0.89 -0.01 -4.02
CA ALA A 43 -0.11 -1.09 -4.59
C ALA A 43 1.31 -1.10 -4.03
N ARG A 44 1.98 0.05 -3.93
CA ARG A 44 3.30 0.15 -3.29
C ARG A 44 3.27 -0.25 -1.84
N ASP A 45 2.27 0.17 -1.09
CA ASP A 45 2.10 -0.22 0.31
C ASP A 45 1.84 -1.72 0.43
N ALA A 46 0.99 -2.30 -0.43
CA ALA A 46 0.77 -3.74 -0.46
C ALA A 46 2.04 -4.51 -0.81
N LEU A 47 2.83 -4.04 -1.78
CA LEU A 47 4.13 -4.61 -2.13
C LEU A 47 5.15 -4.46 -0.99
N HIS A 48 5.20 -3.31 -0.32
CA HIS A 48 6.09 -3.08 0.81
C HIS A 48 5.71 -3.99 1.99
N ARG A 49 4.42 -4.12 2.29
CA ARG A 49 3.90 -5.04 3.31
C ARG A 49 4.17 -6.49 2.93
N ALA A 50 4.02 -6.86 1.66
CA ALA A 50 4.36 -8.19 1.17
C ALA A 50 5.87 -8.47 1.24
N GLN A 51 6.71 -7.49 0.93
CA GLN A 51 8.17 -7.60 1.09
C GLN A 51 8.57 -7.71 2.56
N GLN A 52 7.95 -6.94 3.45
CA GLN A 52 8.16 -7.07 4.90
C GLN A 52 7.76 -8.47 5.39
N MET A 53 6.65 -9.03 4.90
CA MET A 53 6.28 -10.41 5.20
C MET A 53 7.26 -11.44 4.61
N HIS A 54 7.93 -11.14 3.49
CA HIS A 54 8.98 -11.99 2.92
C HIS A 54 10.30 -11.92 3.70
N GLN A 55 10.54 -10.84 4.44
CA GLN A 55 11.70 -10.71 5.33
C GLN A 55 11.53 -11.43 6.67
N VAL A 56 10.32 -11.89 7.00
CA VAL A 56 10.08 -12.62 8.25
C VAL A 56 10.53 -14.09 8.07
N PRO A 57 11.59 -14.55 8.76
CA PRO A 57 12.14 -15.88 8.57
C PRO A 57 11.29 -16.99 9.24
N CYS A 58 10.14 -16.65 9.84
CA CYS A 58 9.30 -17.62 10.54
C CYS A 58 8.81 -18.76 9.64
N ALA A 59 8.59 -18.52 8.33
CA ALA A 59 8.11 -19.56 7.41
C ALA A 59 9.17 -20.65 7.14
N THR A 60 10.45 -20.35 7.33
CA THR A 60 11.58 -21.29 7.14
C THR A 60 12.18 -21.75 8.47
N CYS A 61 11.57 -21.38 9.60
CA CYS A 61 12.03 -21.73 10.95
C CYS A 61 11.57 -23.14 11.35
N ARG A 62 12.46 -23.93 11.95
CA ARG A 62 12.18 -25.30 12.45
C ARG A 62 11.05 -25.34 13.48
N TYR A 63 10.89 -24.29 14.28
CA TYR A 63 9.90 -24.22 15.35
C TYR A 63 8.51 -23.76 14.87
N PHE A 64 8.36 -23.46 13.58
CA PHE A 64 7.09 -23.01 13.03
C PHE A 64 6.13 -24.19 12.87
N SER A 65 5.11 -24.25 13.73
CA SER A 65 4.08 -25.30 13.73
C SER A 65 2.92 -25.01 12.78
N GLY A 66 2.79 -23.79 12.27
CA GLY A 66 1.71 -23.41 11.34
C GLY A 66 0.30 -23.36 11.95
N ASP A 67 0.14 -23.69 13.23
CA ASP A 67 -1.14 -23.63 13.94
C ASP A 67 -1.57 -22.19 14.23
N ARG A 68 -2.86 -21.88 14.05
CA ARG A 68 -3.40 -20.53 14.30
C ARG A 68 -3.32 -20.11 15.77
N HIS A 69 -3.32 -21.07 16.70
CA HIS A 69 -3.25 -20.80 18.15
C HIS A 69 -1.80 -20.77 18.66
N LEU A 70 -0.91 -21.58 18.10
CA LEU A 70 0.52 -21.56 18.38
C LEU A 70 1.29 -21.52 17.07
N LYS A 71 1.63 -20.30 16.65
CA LYS A 71 2.45 -20.06 15.45
C LYS A 71 3.92 -20.44 15.69
N CYS A 72 4.42 -20.19 16.89
CA CYS A 72 5.77 -20.55 17.34
C CYS A 72 5.71 -20.87 18.85
N PRO A 73 6.28 -21.99 19.33
CA PRO A 73 6.29 -22.35 20.74
C PRO A 73 7.23 -21.48 21.59
N VAL A 74 8.28 -20.88 20.98
CA VAL A 74 9.24 -20.02 21.69
C VAL A 74 8.69 -18.61 21.88
N HIS A 75 8.17 -18.02 20.80
CA HIS A 75 7.65 -16.64 20.78
C HIS A 75 6.26 -16.56 20.11
N PRO A 76 5.19 -17.00 20.79
CA PRO A 76 3.86 -17.11 20.19
C PRO A 76 3.25 -15.76 19.78
N TYR A 77 3.59 -14.67 20.49
CA TYR A 77 3.07 -13.33 20.22
C TYR A 77 3.82 -12.58 19.11
N GLN A 78 5.07 -12.94 18.85
CA GLN A 78 5.94 -12.22 17.91
C GLN A 78 6.03 -12.92 16.54
N ALA A 79 5.65 -14.20 16.46
CA ALA A 79 5.69 -14.99 15.24
C ALA A 79 4.83 -14.40 14.10
N LEU A 80 5.36 -14.47 12.87
CA LEU A 80 4.74 -13.91 11.64
C LEU A 80 4.46 -12.40 11.71
N SER A 81 5.28 -11.65 12.44
CA SER A 81 5.22 -10.20 12.53
C SER A 81 6.59 -9.58 12.23
N GLU A 82 6.62 -8.26 11.99
CA GLU A 82 7.87 -7.51 11.78
C GLU A 82 8.85 -7.62 12.96
N ALA A 83 8.35 -7.89 14.18
CA ALA A 83 9.18 -8.10 15.36
C ALA A 83 10.00 -9.41 15.30
N ALA A 84 9.63 -10.35 14.42
CA ALA A 84 10.39 -11.59 14.22
C ALA A 84 11.54 -11.44 13.21
N ILE A 85 11.70 -10.27 12.58
CA ILE A 85 12.86 -9.96 11.73
C ILE A 85 14.08 -9.90 12.64
N GLY A 86 15.00 -10.86 12.49
CA GLY A 86 16.19 -10.98 13.34
C GLY A 86 15.97 -11.74 14.66
N CYS A 87 14.98 -12.63 14.73
CA CYS A 87 14.75 -13.51 15.89
C CYS A 87 16.04 -14.26 16.27
N THR A 88 16.46 -14.15 17.54
CA THR A 88 17.67 -14.79 18.09
C THR A 88 17.58 -16.31 18.13
N ASP A 89 16.37 -16.84 18.30
CA ASP A 89 16.07 -18.27 18.37
C ASP A 89 15.72 -18.87 17.01
N PHE A 90 16.02 -18.14 15.92
CA PHE A 90 15.79 -18.65 14.58
C PHE A 90 16.73 -19.82 14.29
N GLU A 91 16.14 -20.96 13.91
CA GLU A 91 16.87 -22.10 13.40
C GLU A 91 16.27 -22.54 12.07
N SER A 92 17.10 -22.64 11.03
CA SER A 92 16.64 -23.04 9.70
C SER A 92 16.10 -24.48 9.71
N ALA A 93 14.98 -24.70 9.01
CA ALA A 93 14.49 -26.03 8.72
C ALA A 93 15.43 -26.79 7.75
N ASP A 94 16.15 -26.06 6.90
CA ASP A 94 17.14 -26.61 5.97
C ASP A 94 18.40 -27.13 6.72
N PRO A 95 18.76 -28.42 6.58
CA PRO A 95 19.95 -29.00 7.18
C PRO A 95 21.26 -28.34 6.75
N LEU A 96 21.38 -27.85 5.51
CA LEU A 96 22.62 -27.25 5.01
C LEU A 96 22.88 -25.88 5.64
N GLN A 97 21.83 -25.08 5.82
CA GLN A 97 21.91 -23.80 6.54
C GLN A 97 22.21 -24.02 8.03
N ARG A 98 21.62 -25.04 8.65
CA ARG A 98 21.89 -25.37 10.07
C ARG A 98 23.37 -25.64 10.31
N TYR A 99 24.05 -26.33 9.39
CA TYR A 99 25.48 -26.60 9.51
C TYR A 99 26.32 -25.32 9.45
N SER A 100 26.00 -24.38 8.55
CA SER A 100 26.73 -23.12 8.47
C SER A 100 26.55 -22.24 9.71
N ASP A 101 25.35 -22.22 10.30
CA ASP A 101 25.07 -21.42 11.50
C ASP A 101 25.71 -22.02 12.75
N ALA A 102 25.74 -23.35 12.88
CA ALA A 102 26.40 -24.03 14.01
C ALA A 102 27.94 -23.94 13.99
N SER A 103 28.53 -23.58 12.84
CA SER A 103 29.99 -23.43 12.68
C SER A 103 30.53 -22.03 13.02
N ARG A 104 29.62 -21.08 13.28
CA ARG A 104 29.94 -19.68 13.55
C ARG A 104 29.82 -19.38 15.05
#